data_AF-A0A556QWB2-F1
#
_entry.id   AF-A0A556QWB2-F1
#
_cell.length_a   1.000
_cell.length_b   1.000
_cell.length_c   1.000
_cell.angle_alpha   90.00
_cell.angle_beta   90.00
_cell.angle_gamma   90.00
#
_symmetry.space_group_name_H-M   'P 1'
#
loop_
_entity.id
_entity.type
_entity.pdbx_description
1 polymer ?
#
loop_
_entity_poly.entity_id
_entity_poly.type
_entity_poly.pdbx_seq_one_letter_code
_entity_poly.pdbx_strand_id
1 'polypeptide(L)'
;MRAEQFLKERRFLQPARDTLERIIVTQREKARQFIFSKIYSQLDEKMIESLDSIISVDEGKTSKLQQLKCPLAKASPKGILALIQKLELIQESKILEIEQSWLNNNYQRSLAKYCSRCSAHRLRQMKPSHRYAILVCFLWQTNRDTIDYIIDMHFKLITKVYSYAQNELFKEMRKKRKKIRRSLSILKVISNLILDDTVSDEELRKKVFQKIPREILIAQIDDAESWLTGKYSHVFNLIIKRFNYLRQFSPALFNHIHFQQEGNISSDLLEAIDILRDLNSNNKRKLPEDTPMGFVPVKLRTLVAPCGNIDKQAWNVHY
;
A
#
# COMPACT_ATOMS: atom_id res chain seq x y z
N MET A 1 -34.49 -26.36 -7.20
CA MET A 1 -34.86 -24.95 -7.46
C MET A 1 -34.31 -24.33 -8.76
N ARG A 2 -33.02 -24.35 -9.15
CA ARG A 2 -32.63 -23.92 -10.53
C ARG A 2 -32.81 -25.00 -11.61
N ALA A 3 -32.50 -26.26 -11.28
CA ALA A 3 -32.64 -27.38 -12.23
C ALA A 3 -34.11 -27.67 -12.59
N GLU A 4 -35.03 -27.55 -11.63
CA GLU A 4 -36.47 -27.73 -11.86
C GLU A 4 -37.07 -26.60 -12.69
N GLN A 5 -36.62 -25.35 -12.47
CA GLN A 5 -36.98 -24.21 -13.31
C GLN A 5 -36.49 -24.40 -14.75
N PHE A 6 -35.23 -24.83 -14.94
CA PHE A 6 -34.69 -25.15 -16.26
C PHE A 6 -35.47 -26.25 -17.00
N LEU A 7 -35.87 -27.32 -16.30
CA LEU A 7 -36.66 -28.40 -16.88
C LEU A 7 -38.07 -27.93 -17.27
N LYS A 8 -38.70 -27.07 -16.45
CA LYS A 8 -39.98 -26.44 -16.77
C LYS A 8 -39.89 -25.51 -17.98
N GLU A 9 -38.87 -24.67 -18.04
CA GLU A 9 -38.62 -23.75 -19.17
C GLU A 9 -38.39 -24.51 -20.48
N ARG A 10 -37.68 -25.65 -20.42
CA ARG A 10 -37.42 -26.50 -21.60
C ARG A 10 -38.50 -27.55 -21.88
N ARG A 11 -39.62 -27.52 -21.15
CA ARG A 11 -40.76 -28.45 -21.31
C ARG A 11 -40.38 -29.94 -21.22
N PHE A 12 -39.40 -30.28 -20.39
CA PHE A 12 -39.07 -31.68 -20.11
C PHE A 12 -39.97 -32.24 -18.99
N LEU A 13 -40.36 -33.51 -19.10
CA LEU A 13 -41.09 -34.21 -18.05
C LEU A 13 -40.22 -34.25 -16.78
N GLN A 14 -40.74 -33.76 -15.66
CA GLN A 14 -39.97 -33.68 -14.42
C GLN A 14 -39.82 -35.09 -13.81
N PRO A 15 -38.59 -35.62 -13.68
CA PRO A 15 -38.39 -36.91 -13.04
C PRO A 15 -38.73 -36.83 -11.54
N ALA A 16 -38.91 -37.99 -10.90
CA ALA A 16 -39.09 -38.05 -9.45
C ALA A 16 -37.97 -37.31 -8.72
N ARG A 17 -38.31 -36.64 -7.61
CA ARG A 17 -37.37 -35.79 -6.87
C ARG A 17 -36.10 -36.52 -6.48
N ASP A 18 -36.21 -37.76 -6.02
CA ASP A 18 -35.08 -38.62 -5.67
C ASP A 18 -34.17 -38.91 -6.87
N THR A 19 -34.75 -39.15 -8.04
CA THR A 19 -34.00 -39.35 -9.28
C THR A 19 -33.26 -38.07 -9.69
N LEU A 20 -33.90 -36.92 -9.56
CA LEU A 20 -33.30 -35.61 -9.85
C LEU A 20 -32.16 -35.29 -8.88
N GLU A 21 -32.33 -35.56 -7.58
CA GLU A 21 -31.29 -35.39 -6.57
C GLU A 21 -30.09 -36.30 -6.82
N ARG A 22 -30.33 -37.58 -7.13
CA ARG A 22 -29.26 -38.53 -7.51
C ARG A 22 -28.48 -38.04 -8.73
N ILE A 23 -29.16 -37.63 -9.80
CA ILE A 23 -28.51 -37.09 -11.01
C ILE A 23 -27.66 -35.86 -10.67
N ILE A 24 -28.19 -34.92 -9.87
CA ILE A 24 -27.45 -33.73 -9.46
C ILE A 24 -26.19 -34.10 -8.69
N VAL A 25 -26.29 -35.03 -7.74
CA VAL A 25 -25.13 -35.49 -6.95
C VAL A 25 -24.08 -36.15 -7.85
N THR A 26 -24.50 -37.05 -8.74
CA THR A 26 -23.59 -37.73 -9.67
C THR A 26 -22.90 -36.75 -10.61
N GLN A 27 -23.64 -35.80 -11.20
CA GLN A 27 -23.07 -34.80 -12.09
C GLN A 27 -22.14 -33.83 -11.37
N ARG A 28 -22.47 -33.45 -10.12
CA ARG A 28 -21.56 -32.65 -9.28
C ARG A 28 -20.26 -33.38 -8.99
N GLU A 29 -20.31 -34.67 -8.70
CA GLU A 29 -19.11 -35.45 -8.43
C GLU A 29 -18.24 -35.61 -9.67
N LYS A 30 -18.85 -35.88 -10.84
CA LYS A 30 -18.14 -35.88 -12.14
C LYS A 30 -17.48 -34.54 -12.42
N ALA A 31 -18.19 -33.43 -12.21
CA ALA A 31 -17.65 -32.09 -12.39
C ALA A 31 -16.47 -31.81 -11.45
N ARG A 32 -16.55 -32.24 -10.19
CA ARG A 32 -15.44 -32.10 -9.23
C ARG A 32 -14.22 -32.90 -9.64
N GLN A 33 -14.41 -34.16 -10.03
CA GLN A 33 -13.32 -35.01 -10.51
C GLN A 33 -12.64 -34.40 -11.73
N PHE A 34 -13.42 -33.87 -12.68
CA PHE A 34 -12.89 -33.15 -13.84
C PHE A 34 -12.08 -31.91 -13.45
N ILE A 35 -12.58 -31.10 -12.50
CA ILE A 35 -11.86 -29.91 -12.01
C ILE A 35 -10.50 -30.33 -11.39
N PHE A 36 -10.51 -31.34 -10.53
CA PHE A 36 -9.30 -31.81 -9.86
C PHE A 36 -8.31 -32.44 -10.83
N SER A 37 -8.77 -33.22 -11.81
CA SER A 37 -7.89 -33.80 -12.82
C SER A 37 -7.31 -32.74 -13.75
N LYS A 38 -8.11 -31.73 -14.14
CA LYS A 38 -7.65 -30.63 -15.01
C LYS A 38 -6.56 -29.80 -14.34
N ILE A 39 -6.73 -29.43 -13.06
CA ILE A 39 -5.69 -28.73 -12.31
C ILE A 39 -4.46 -29.62 -12.16
N TYR A 40 -4.66 -30.90 -11.82
CA TYR A 40 -3.55 -31.85 -11.65
C TYR A 40 -2.71 -32.03 -12.92
N SER A 41 -3.35 -32.06 -14.10
CA SER A 41 -2.64 -32.17 -15.39
C SER A 41 -1.79 -30.95 -15.76
N GLN A 42 -1.97 -29.82 -15.07
CA GLN A 42 -1.18 -28.60 -15.28
C GLN A 42 0.01 -28.50 -14.31
N LEU A 43 0.21 -29.49 -13.44
CA LEU A 43 1.27 -29.48 -12.43
C LEU A 43 2.47 -30.28 -12.90
N ASP A 44 3.62 -29.62 -12.97
CA ASP A 44 4.91 -30.27 -13.16
C ASP A 44 5.42 -30.87 -11.84
N GLU A 45 6.38 -31.79 -11.94
CA GLU A 45 6.99 -32.47 -10.78
C GLU A 45 7.56 -31.47 -9.75
N LYS A 46 8.20 -30.40 -10.22
CA LYS A 46 8.72 -29.32 -9.34
C LYS A 46 7.61 -28.58 -8.58
N MET A 47 6.46 -28.34 -9.22
CA MET A 47 5.33 -27.69 -8.56
C MET A 47 4.72 -28.63 -7.51
N ILE A 48 4.66 -29.92 -7.80
CA ILE A 48 4.20 -30.97 -6.89
C ILE A 48 5.11 -31.05 -5.66
N GLU A 49 6.43 -31.09 -5.85
CA GLU A 49 7.40 -31.08 -4.75
C GLU A 49 7.26 -29.82 -3.89
N SER A 50 7.08 -28.65 -4.50
CA SER A 50 6.85 -27.41 -3.79
C SER A 50 5.57 -27.47 -2.94
N LEU A 51 4.47 -27.96 -3.52
CA LEU A 51 3.20 -28.17 -2.82
C LEU A 51 3.32 -29.13 -1.65
N ASP A 52 4.06 -30.23 -1.81
CA ASP A 52 4.29 -31.19 -0.75
C ASP A 52 5.18 -30.61 0.35
N SER A 53 6.14 -29.74 0.01
CA SER A 53 6.94 -28.98 0.99
C SER A 53 6.11 -27.99 1.82
N ILE A 54 4.96 -27.52 1.30
CA ILE A 54 4.08 -26.61 2.04
C ILE A 54 3.36 -27.35 3.17
N ILE A 55 3.02 -28.62 2.95
CA ILE A 55 2.31 -29.50 3.89
C ILE A 55 3.22 -30.42 4.69
N SER A 56 4.54 -30.40 4.44
CA SER A 56 5.53 -31.05 5.28
C SER A 56 5.64 -30.33 6.63
N VAL A 57 5.99 -31.09 7.66
CA VAL A 57 6.22 -30.58 9.01
C VAL A 57 7.63 -31.00 9.35
N ASP A 58 8.55 -30.05 9.43
CA ASP A 58 9.87 -30.31 10.00
C ASP A 58 9.72 -30.42 11.52
N GLU A 59 10.49 -31.33 12.14
CA GLU A 59 10.42 -31.57 13.57
C GLU A 59 10.66 -30.27 14.37
N GLY A 60 9.69 -29.91 15.23
CA GLY A 60 9.76 -28.74 16.09
C GLY A 60 9.38 -27.39 15.45
N LYS A 61 9.02 -27.34 14.16
CA LYS A 61 8.62 -26.09 13.47
C LYS A 61 7.16 -26.10 13.02
N THR A 62 6.55 -24.91 12.97
CA THR A 62 5.24 -24.74 12.33
C THR A 62 5.36 -24.97 10.82
N SER A 63 4.46 -25.79 10.25
CA SER A 63 4.44 -26.02 8.78
C SER A 63 4.34 -24.70 8.01
N LYS A 64 4.92 -24.63 6.80
CA LYS A 64 4.75 -23.49 5.88
C LYS A 64 3.27 -23.19 5.63
N LEU A 65 2.42 -24.22 5.55
CA LEU A 65 0.97 -24.08 5.48
C LEU A 65 0.40 -23.26 6.65
N GLN A 66 0.86 -23.49 7.88
CA GLN A 66 0.39 -22.75 9.05
C GLN A 66 0.89 -21.30 9.02
N GLN A 67 2.13 -21.06 8.56
CA GLN A 67 2.65 -19.70 8.36
C GLN A 67 1.79 -18.93 7.35
N LEU A 68 1.38 -19.57 6.25
CA LEU A 68 0.49 -19.00 5.25
C LEU A 68 -0.92 -18.69 5.80
N LYS A 69 -1.37 -19.44 6.81
CA LYS A 69 -2.69 -19.25 7.46
C LYS A 69 -2.67 -18.24 8.61
N CYS A 70 -1.51 -17.97 9.19
CA CYS A 70 -1.42 -17.13 10.37
C CYS A 70 -2.03 -15.74 10.11
N PRO A 71 -2.85 -15.23 11.05
CA PRO A 71 -3.46 -13.92 10.92
C PRO A 71 -2.39 -12.83 10.99
N LEU A 72 -2.74 -11.69 10.42
CA LEU A 72 -1.82 -10.60 10.15
C LEU A 72 -1.42 -9.85 11.42
N ALA A 73 -0.16 -9.43 11.48
CA ALA A 73 0.32 -8.51 12.49
C ALA A 73 -0.26 -7.09 12.30
N LYS A 74 -0.14 -6.23 13.31
CA LYS A 74 -0.55 -4.82 13.24
C LYS A 74 0.21 -4.08 12.12
N ALA A 75 -0.45 -3.08 11.52
CA ALA A 75 0.14 -2.21 10.49
C ALA A 75 1.47 -1.61 10.98
N SER A 76 2.56 -2.09 10.38
CA SER A 76 3.94 -1.74 10.72
C SER A 76 4.86 -2.11 9.56
N PRO A 77 6.06 -1.50 9.44
CA PRO A 77 7.04 -1.88 8.42
C PRO A 77 7.39 -3.38 8.47
N LYS A 78 7.58 -3.92 9.68
CA LYS A 78 7.81 -5.36 9.89
C LYS A 78 6.64 -6.22 9.42
N GLY A 79 5.40 -5.74 9.59
CA GLY A 79 4.20 -6.41 9.11
C GLY A 79 4.15 -6.50 7.58
N ILE A 80 4.48 -5.40 6.88
CA ILE A 80 4.56 -5.40 5.41
C ILE A 80 5.67 -6.35 4.93
N LEU A 81 6.86 -6.31 5.53
CA LEU A 81 7.95 -7.23 5.18
C LEU A 81 7.57 -8.70 5.39
N ALA A 82 6.84 -9.02 6.46
CA ALA A 82 6.34 -10.38 6.69
C ALA A 82 5.30 -10.80 5.62
N LEU A 83 4.49 -9.87 5.13
CA LEU A 83 3.58 -10.16 4.02
C LEU A 83 4.29 -10.34 2.68
N ILE A 84 5.37 -9.59 2.46
CA ILE A 84 6.21 -9.77 1.28
C ILE A 84 6.89 -11.13 1.30
N GLN A 85 7.45 -11.56 2.44
CA GLN A 85 7.98 -12.92 2.60
C GLN A 85 6.93 -14.00 2.35
N LYS A 86 5.68 -13.73 2.73
CA LYS A 86 4.55 -14.61 2.42
C LYS A 86 4.27 -14.68 0.92
N LEU A 87 4.35 -13.56 0.20
CA LEU A 87 4.24 -13.54 -1.26
C LEU A 87 5.40 -14.28 -1.92
N GLU A 88 6.64 -14.07 -1.47
CA GLU A 88 7.84 -14.77 -1.96
C GLU A 88 7.66 -16.28 -1.87
N LEU A 89 7.22 -16.78 -0.71
CA LEU A 89 6.96 -18.21 -0.51
C LEU A 89 5.90 -18.77 -1.47
N ILE A 90 4.89 -17.97 -1.83
CA ILE A 90 3.88 -18.37 -2.83
C ILE A 90 4.47 -18.29 -4.25
N GLN A 91 5.25 -17.26 -4.57
CA GLN A 91 5.86 -17.06 -5.88
C GLN A 91 6.90 -18.15 -6.20
N GLU A 92 7.70 -18.58 -5.22
CA GLU A 92 8.66 -19.68 -5.33
C GLU A 92 8.01 -21.00 -5.80
N SER A 93 6.72 -21.19 -5.49
CA SER A 93 6.00 -22.39 -5.92
C SER A 93 5.63 -22.41 -7.41
N LYS A 94 5.69 -21.27 -8.10
CA LYS A 94 5.25 -21.07 -9.50
C LYS A 94 3.79 -21.42 -9.80
N ILE A 95 2.98 -21.68 -8.77
CA ILE A 95 1.57 -22.08 -8.90
C ILE A 95 0.70 -20.96 -9.47
N LEU A 96 1.18 -19.71 -9.39
CA LEU A 96 0.52 -18.55 -9.98
C LEU A 96 0.59 -18.53 -11.52
N GLU A 97 1.39 -19.40 -12.15
CA GLU A 97 1.42 -19.58 -13.61
C GLU A 97 0.24 -20.43 -14.12
N ILE A 98 -0.43 -21.16 -13.21
CA ILE A 98 -1.55 -22.05 -13.55
C ILE A 98 -2.81 -21.23 -13.84
N GLU A 99 -3.36 -21.40 -15.04
CA GLU A 99 -4.59 -20.73 -15.44
C GLU A 99 -5.82 -21.24 -14.66
N GLN A 100 -6.50 -20.33 -13.95
CA GLN A 100 -7.73 -20.61 -13.21
C GLN A 100 -8.96 -19.86 -13.72
N SER A 101 -8.85 -19.10 -14.80
CA SER A 101 -9.93 -18.28 -15.39
C SER A 101 -11.21 -19.09 -15.67
N TRP A 102 -11.03 -20.36 -16.07
CA TRP A 102 -12.10 -21.30 -16.39
C TRP A 102 -12.85 -21.84 -15.16
N LEU A 103 -12.30 -21.69 -13.95
CA LEU A 103 -12.91 -22.18 -12.72
C LEU A 103 -13.71 -21.06 -12.05
N ASN A 104 -14.94 -21.34 -11.65
CA ASN A 104 -15.79 -20.35 -10.98
C ASN A 104 -15.13 -19.79 -9.70
N ASN A 105 -15.00 -18.46 -9.61
CA ASN A 105 -14.42 -17.75 -8.46
C ASN A 105 -15.03 -18.14 -7.10
N ASN A 106 -16.34 -18.40 -7.04
CA ASN A 106 -16.98 -18.83 -5.79
C ASN A 106 -16.53 -20.22 -5.37
N TYR A 107 -16.27 -21.10 -6.33
CA TYR A 107 -15.78 -22.45 -6.05
C TYR A 107 -14.29 -22.44 -5.66
N GLN A 108 -13.47 -21.62 -6.32
CA GLN A 108 -12.08 -21.35 -5.91
C GLN A 108 -12.01 -20.91 -4.44
N ARG A 109 -12.82 -19.90 -4.07
CA ARG A 109 -12.92 -19.40 -2.68
C ARG A 109 -13.40 -20.49 -1.72
N SER A 110 -14.34 -21.34 -2.14
CA SER A 110 -14.82 -22.45 -1.33
C SER A 110 -13.71 -23.47 -1.03
N LEU A 111 -12.91 -23.84 -2.04
CA LEU A 111 -11.76 -24.75 -1.88
C LEU A 111 -10.66 -24.12 -1.02
N ALA A 112 -10.34 -22.84 -1.23
CA ALA A 112 -9.40 -22.11 -0.39
C ALA A 112 -9.84 -22.07 1.09
N LYS A 113 -11.13 -21.79 1.33
CA LYS A 113 -11.73 -21.80 2.68
C LYS A 113 -11.77 -23.20 3.31
N TYR A 114 -11.88 -24.24 2.49
CA TYR A 114 -11.76 -25.61 2.94
C TYR A 114 -10.32 -25.92 3.37
N CYS A 115 -9.34 -25.54 2.55
CA CYS A 115 -7.92 -25.70 2.87
C CYS A 115 -7.54 -24.99 4.17
N SER A 116 -8.00 -23.76 4.37
CA SER A 116 -7.67 -22.97 5.57
C SER A 116 -8.12 -23.64 6.88
N ARG A 117 -9.19 -24.45 6.83
CA ARG A 117 -9.70 -25.24 7.97
C ARG A 117 -9.01 -26.60 8.15
N CYS A 118 -8.30 -27.11 7.14
CA CYS A 118 -7.66 -28.43 7.22
C CYS A 118 -6.28 -28.37 7.89
N SER A 119 -5.91 -29.40 8.65
CA SER A 119 -4.51 -29.57 9.08
C SER A 119 -3.65 -30.08 7.91
N ALA A 120 -2.34 -29.86 7.99
CA ALA A 120 -1.40 -30.40 7.00
C ALA A 120 -1.50 -31.93 6.91
N HIS A 121 -1.71 -32.62 8.04
CA HIS A 121 -1.95 -34.05 8.09
C HIS A 121 -3.21 -34.48 7.32
N ARG A 122 -4.33 -33.77 7.51
CA ARG A 122 -5.58 -34.05 6.79
C ARG A 122 -5.42 -33.88 5.28
N LEU A 123 -4.68 -32.87 4.84
CA LEU A 123 -4.41 -32.66 3.41
C LEU A 123 -3.56 -33.79 2.84
N ARG A 124 -2.54 -34.29 3.58
CA ARG A 124 -1.70 -35.41 3.15
C ARG A 124 -2.48 -36.71 2.92
N GLN A 125 -3.52 -36.97 3.71
CA GLN A 125 -4.38 -38.15 3.56
C GLN A 125 -5.32 -38.10 2.35
N MET A 126 -5.47 -36.95 1.68
CA MET A 126 -6.34 -36.83 0.52
C MET A 126 -5.73 -37.46 -0.73
N LYS A 127 -6.59 -37.85 -1.68
CA LYS A 127 -6.16 -38.23 -3.03
C LYS A 127 -5.30 -37.10 -3.63
N PRO A 128 -4.17 -37.39 -4.30
CA PRO A 128 -3.25 -36.37 -4.80
C PRO A 128 -3.93 -35.28 -5.63
N SER A 129 -4.79 -35.66 -6.58
CA SER A 129 -5.53 -34.69 -7.42
C SER A 129 -6.40 -33.73 -6.61
N HIS A 130 -7.08 -34.21 -5.57
CA HIS A 130 -7.88 -33.37 -4.67
C HIS A 130 -6.97 -32.47 -3.82
N ARG A 131 -5.91 -33.05 -3.25
CA ARG A 131 -4.94 -32.34 -2.39
C ARG A 131 -4.35 -31.14 -3.11
N TYR A 132 -3.78 -31.36 -4.29
CA TYR A 132 -3.11 -30.32 -5.04
C TYR A 132 -4.08 -29.26 -5.56
N ALA A 133 -5.26 -29.65 -6.07
CA ALA A 133 -6.25 -28.68 -6.51
C ALA A 133 -6.72 -27.74 -5.38
N ILE A 134 -6.90 -28.28 -4.17
CA ILE A 134 -7.26 -27.50 -2.98
C ILE A 134 -6.12 -26.54 -2.59
N LEU A 135 -4.87 -27.02 -2.60
CA LEU A 135 -3.70 -26.19 -2.29
C LEU A 135 -3.50 -25.07 -3.32
N VAL A 136 -3.64 -25.38 -4.61
CA VAL A 136 -3.53 -24.43 -5.72
C VAL A 136 -4.56 -23.31 -5.57
N CYS A 137 -5.83 -23.63 -5.29
CA CYS A 137 -6.87 -22.63 -5.03
C CYS A 137 -6.56 -21.81 -3.76
N PHE A 138 -6.05 -22.46 -2.71
CA PHE A 138 -5.68 -21.80 -1.46
C PHE A 138 -4.55 -20.79 -1.66
N LEU A 139 -3.49 -21.14 -2.38
CA LEU A 139 -2.34 -20.27 -2.61
C LEU A 139 -2.70 -19.07 -3.50
N TRP A 140 -3.52 -19.28 -4.53
CA TRP A 140 -4.06 -18.19 -5.35
C TRP A 140 -4.90 -17.21 -4.54
N GLN A 141 -5.82 -17.72 -3.72
CA GLN A 141 -6.64 -16.87 -2.85
C GLN A 141 -5.76 -16.14 -1.82
N THR A 142 -4.82 -16.85 -1.20
CA THR A 142 -3.90 -16.29 -0.22
C THR A 142 -3.01 -15.22 -0.82
N ASN A 143 -2.56 -15.37 -2.07
CA ASN A 143 -1.78 -14.37 -2.80
C ASN A 143 -2.59 -13.08 -2.98
N ARG A 144 -3.81 -13.19 -3.50
CA ARG A 144 -4.73 -12.04 -3.69
C ARG A 144 -5.01 -11.33 -2.38
N ASP A 145 -5.42 -12.09 -1.35
CA ASP A 145 -5.68 -11.54 -0.02
C ASP A 145 -4.44 -10.84 0.53
N THR A 146 -3.25 -11.43 0.37
CA THR A 146 -1.98 -10.86 0.85
C THR A 146 -1.65 -9.54 0.15
N ILE A 147 -1.86 -9.44 -1.16
CA ILE A 147 -1.69 -8.19 -1.91
C ILE A 147 -2.65 -7.12 -1.36
N ASP A 148 -3.94 -7.44 -1.23
CA ASP A 148 -4.95 -6.51 -0.69
C ASP A 148 -4.55 -6.00 0.71
N TYR A 149 -4.06 -6.90 1.57
CA TYR A 149 -3.59 -6.54 2.89
C TYR A 149 -2.32 -5.68 2.88
N ILE A 150 -1.40 -5.91 1.96
CA ILE A 150 -0.21 -5.06 1.83
C ILE A 150 -0.63 -3.64 1.44
N ILE A 151 -1.56 -3.49 0.48
CA ILE A 151 -2.05 -2.18 0.05
C ILE A 151 -2.79 -1.45 1.18
N ASP A 152 -3.66 -2.15 1.92
CA ASP A 152 -4.34 -1.58 3.10
C ASP A 152 -3.34 -1.17 4.20
N MET A 153 -2.33 -2.00 4.49
CA MET A 153 -1.28 -1.65 5.46
C MET A 153 -0.46 -0.45 4.99
N HIS A 154 -0.10 -0.40 3.70
CA HIS A 154 0.60 0.72 3.09
C HIS A 154 -0.18 2.02 3.33
N PHE A 155 -1.47 2.03 2.94
CA PHE A 155 -2.35 3.18 3.13
C PHE A 155 -2.43 3.62 4.60
N LYS A 156 -2.58 2.67 5.53
CA LYS A 156 -2.59 2.95 6.98
C LYS A 156 -1.29 3.57 7.47
N LEU A 157 -0.13 3.08 6.99
CA LEU A 157 1.17 3.63 7.38
C LEU A 157 1.38 5.03 6.84
N ILE A 158 1.07 5.29 5.57
CA ILE A 158 1.14 6.63 4.96
C ILE A 158 0.22 7.60 5.72
N THR A 159 -1.03 7.21 5.96
CA THR A 159 -2.00 8.01 6.73
C THR A 159 -1.50 8.32 8.13
N LYS A 160 -0.87 7.35 8.80
CA LYS A 160 -0.27 7.54 10.12
C LYS A 160 0.90 8.52 10.09
N VAL A 161 1.77 8.45 9.09
CA VAL A 161 2.89 9.39 8.92
C VAL A 161 2.36 10.81 8.69
N TYR A 162 1.36 10.97 7.81
CA TYR A 162 0.71 12.25 7.56
C TYR A 162 0.07 12.82 8.83
N SER A 163 -0.73 12.01 9.53
CA SER A 163 -1.40 12.41 10.77
C SER A 163 -0.39 12.81 11.85
N TYR A 164 0.72 12.07 11.97
CA TYR A 164 1.80 12.42 12.89
C TYR A 164 2.44 13.77 12.52
N ALA A 165 2.80 13.97 11.25
CA ALA A 165 3.37 15.22 10.77
C ALA A 165 2.44 16.41 11.03
N GLN A 166 1.15 16.25 10.73
CA GLN A 166 0.14 17.28 10.93
C GLN A 166 -0.05 17.62 12.42
N ASN A 167 -0.13 16.60 13.28
CA ASN A 167 -0.25 16.81 14.72
C ASN A 167 0.99 17.48 15.32
N GLU A 168 2.19 17.10 14.88
CA GLU A 168 3.42 17.76 15.33
C GLU A 168 3.48 19.22 14.88
N LEU A 169 3.10 19.53 13.63
CA LEU A 169 2.99 20.91 13.15
C LEU A 169 1.98 21.72 13.98
N PHE A 170 0.80 21.17 14.26
CA PHE A 170 -0.20 21.85 15.09
C PHE A 170 0.28 22.08 16.53
N LYS A 171 0.99 21.13 17.14
CA LYS A 171 1.59 21.31 18.47
C LYS A 171 2.58 22.47 18.47
N GLU A 172 3.45 22.55 17.47
CA GLU A 172 4.43 23.63 17.36
C GLU A 172 3.77 24.98 17.08
N MET A 173 2.77 25.04 16.18
CA MET A 173 1.97 26.25 15.98
C MET A 173 1.28 26.71 17.27
N ARG A 174 0.76 25.76 18.08
CA ARG A 174 0.11 26.08 19.36
C ARG A 174 1.10 26.63 20.38
N LYS A 175 2.28 26.03 20.53
CA LYS A 175 3.34 26.54 21.42
C LYS A 175 3.73 27.97 21.07
N LYS A 176 3.77 28.27 19.77
CA LYS A 176 4.23 29.55 19.27
C LYS A 176 3.11 30.58 19.02
N ARG A 177 1.85 30.26 19.34
CA ARG A 177 0.68 31.16 19.18
C ARG A 177 0.89 32.54 19.81
N LYS A 178 1.57 32.60 20.96
CA LYS A 178 1.92 33.86 21.64
C LYS A 178 2.83 34.74 20.77
N LYS A 179 3.82 34.14 20.10
CA LYS A 179 4.72 34.85 19.19
C LYS A 179 3.97 35.40 17.98
N ILE A 180 3.10 34.61 17.34
CA ILE A 180 2.25 35.06 16.22
C ILE A 180 1.42 36.28 16.62
N ARG A 181 0.76 36.21 17.79
CA ARG A 181 -0.06 37.33 18.28
C ARG A 181 0.79 38.59 18.51
N ARG A 182 2.02 38.44 19.00
CA ARG A 182 2.98 39.54 19.14
C ARG A 182 3.36 40.14 17.77
N SER A 183 3.68 39.31 16.79
CA SER A 183 4.03 39.76 15.43
C SER A 183 2.87 40.50 14.77
N LEU A 184 1.64 39.98 14.89
CA LEU A 184 0.43 40.65 14.38
C LEU A 184 0.16 41.99 15.09
N SER A 185 0.42 42.06 16.40
CA SER A 185 0.30 43.32 17.14
C SER A 185 1.32 44.36 16.68
N ILE A 186 2.56 43.94 16.44
CA ILE A 186 3.62 44.82 15.91
C ILE A 186 3.27 45.29 14.50
N LEU A 187 2.82 44.38 13.63
CA LEU A 187 2.36 44.71 12.29
C LEU A 187 1.22 45.73 12.35
N LYS A 188 0.23 45.56 13.22
CA LYS A 188 -0.86 46.53 13.40
C LYS A 188 -0.34 47.93 13.79
N VAL A 189 0.62 48.00 14.72
CA VAL A 189 1.21 49.29 15.14
C VAL A 189 1.95 49.96 13.98
N ILE A 190 2.73 49.19 13.22
CA ILE A 190 3.48 49.70 12.07
C ILE A 190 2.52 50.15 10.96
N SER A 191 1.54 49.31 10.59
CA SER A 191 0.55 49.64 9.56
C SER A 191 -0.26 50.89 9.92
N ASN A 192 -0.67 51.04 11.18
CA ASN A 192 -1.37 52.25 11.61
C ASN A 192 -0.50 53.52 11.49
N LEU A 193 0.82 53.42 11.71
CA LEU A 193 1.72 54.56 11.54
C LEU A 193 1.96 54.89 10.07
N ILE A 194 2.03 53.87 9.20
CA ILE A 194 2.23 54.06 7.76
C ILE A 194 0.98 54.67 7.10
N LEU A 195 -0.22 54.32 7.59
CA LEU A 195 -1.49 54.82 7.07
C LEU A 195 -1.94 56.14 7.72
N ASP A 196 -1.13 56.73 8.60
CA ASP A 196 -1.45 57.99 9.27
C ASP A 196 -0.87 59.17 8.48
N ASP A 197 -1.70 59.81 7.67
CA ASP A 197 -1.33 60.95 6.81
C ASP A 197 -0.83 62.18 7.59
N THR A 198 -0.98 62.20 8.93
CA THR A 198 -0.45 63.26 9.79
C THR A 198 1.04 63.10 10.11
N VAL A 199 1.62 61.94 9.80
CA VAL A 199 3.04 61.65 9.99
C VAL A 199 3.77 61.87 8.68
N SER A 200 4.72 62.82 8.65
CA SER A 200 5.57 62.99 7.48
C SER A 200 6.50 61.78 7.27
N ASP A 201 6.78 61.48 6.01
CA ASP A 201 7.65 60.35 5.61
C ASP A 201 9.04 60.41 6.27
N GLU A 202 9.58 61.61 6.46
CA GLU A 202 10.89 61.86 7.10
C GLU A 202 10.89 61.48 8.60
N GLU A 203 9.76 61.59 9.28
CA GLU A 203 9.60 61.27 10.70
C GLU A 203 9.13 59.85 10.96
N LEU A 204 8.54 59.19 9.95
CA LEU A 204 7.91 57.88 10.07
C LEU A 204 8.84 56.84 10.70
N ARG A 205 10.08 56.73 10.20
CA ARG A 205 11.07 55.78 10.73
C ARG A 205 11.40 56.04 12.20
N LYS A 206 11.50 57.32 12.60
CA LYS A 206 11.76 57.71 14.01
C LYS A 206 10.57 57.34 14.89
N LYS A 207 9.33 57.66 14.47
CA LYS A 207 8.10 57.33 15.21
C LYS A 207 7.87 55.82 15.34
N VAL A 208 8.23 55.03 14.32
CA VAL A 208 8.20 53.56 14.38
C VAL A 208 9.17 53.04 15.44
N PHE A 209 10.42 53.51 15.46
CA PHE A 209 11.41 53.03 16.43
C PHE A 209 11.18 53.53 17.86
N GLN A 210 10.48 54.65 18.05
CA GLN A 210 10.00 55.09 19.36
C GLN A 210 8.97 54.12 19.95
N LYS A 211 8.03 53.60 19.13
CA LYS A 211 7.02 52.66 19.59
C LYS A 211 7.51 51.21 19.62
N ILE A 212 8.43 50.83 18.73
CA ILE A 212 8.96 49.48 18.61
C ILE A 212 10.49 49.56 18.51
N PRO A 213 11.23 49.23 19.58
CA PRO A 213 12.68 49.19 19.56
C PRO A 213 13.23 48.35 18.40
N ARG A 214 14.31 48.84 17.77
CA ARG A 214 14.94 48.19 16.61
C ARG A 214 15.30 46.72 16.86
N GLU A 215 15.83 46.42 18.04
CA GLU A 215 16.23 45.07 18.45
C GLU A 215 15.04 44.10 18.48
N ILE A 216 13.88 44.56 18.94
CA ILE A 216 12.66 43.76 18.94
C ILE A 216 12.21 43.47 17.51
N LEU A 217 12.34 44.45 16.61
CA LEU A 217 11.97 44.31 15.21
C LEU A 217 12.89 43.32 14.48
N ILE A 218 14.20 43.36 14.73
CA ILE A 218 15.17 42.39 14.21
C ILE A 218 14.86 40.98 14.73
N ALA A 219 14.70 40.83 16.05
CA ALA A 219 14.39 39.54 16.65
C ALA A 219 13.06 38.96 16.14
N GLN A 220 12.09 39.80 15.77
CA GLN A 220 10.84 39.37 15.14
C GLN A 220 11.03 38.93 13.69
N ILE A 221 11.90 39.59 12.92
CA ILE A 221 12.23 39.20 11.54
C ILE A 221 12.92 37.84 11.56
N ASP A 222 13.93 37.64 12.42
CA ASP A 222 14.63 36.37 12.55
C ASP A 222 13.68 35.24 12.99
N ASP A 223 12.81 35.53 13.97
CA ASP A 223 11.76 34.61 14.40
C ASP A 223 10.82 34.29 13.22
N ALA A 224 10.40 35.25 12.41
CA ALA A 224 9.48 35.04 11.29
C ALA A 224 10.14 34.27 10.12
N GLU A 225 11.39 34.59 9.78
CA GLU A 225 12.15 33.91 8.74
C GLU A 225 12.32 32.43 9.07
N SER A 226 12.66 32.11 10.32
CA SER A 226 12.75 30.72 10.79
C SER A 226 11.43 29.93 10.67
N TRP A 227 10.28 30.61 10.53
CA TRP A 227 8.98 29.95 10.31
C TRP A 227 8.64 29.79 8.85
N LEU A 228 9.01 30.78 8.03
CA LEU A 228 8.76 30.73 6.59
C LEU A 228 9.66 29.69 5.91
N THR A 229 10.88 29.52 6.39
CA THR A 229 11.88 28.62 5.78
C THR A 229 12.18 27.37 6.61
N GLY A 230 11.83 27.37 7.90
CA GLY A 230 12.22 26.28 8.80
C GLY A 230 11.42 24.99 8.66
N LYS A 231 11.81 23.97 9.44
CA LYS A 231 11.24 22.61 9.43
C LYS A 231 9.73 22.51 9.67
N TYR A 232 9.09 23.54 10.23
CA TYR A 232 7.66 23.58 10.54
C TYR A 232 6.90 24.54 9.61
N SER A 233 7.55 25.06 8.56
CA SER A 233 6.92 25.92 7.56
C SER A 233 5.82 25.18 6.80
N HIS A 234 6.03 23.89 6.53
CA HIS A 234 5.09 23.05 5.80
C HIS A 234 5.05 21.64 6.37
N VAL A 235 3.86 21.01 6.38
CA VAL A 235 3.66 19.63 6.88
C VAL A 235 4.58 18.65 6.15
N PHE A 236 4.79 18.87 4.85
CA PHE A 236 5.62 18.02 3.99
C PHE A 236 7.06 17.86 4.51
N ASN A 237 7.66 18.92 5.08
CA ASN A 237 9.01 18.86 5.64
C ASN A 237 9.11 17.85 6.81
N LEU A 238 8.01 17.65 7.54
CA LEU A 238 7.93 16.65 8.61
C LEU A 238 7.68 15.24 8.09
N ILE A 239 7.04 15.11 6.92
CA ILE A 239 6.87 13.81 6.24
C ILE A 239 8.23 13.35 5.69
N ILE A 240 9.00 14.23 5.04
CA ILE A 240 10.36 13.94 4.56
C ILE A 240 11.25 13.43 5.71
N LYS A 241 11.13 13.98 6.92
CA LYS A 241 11.89 13.47 8.09
C LYS A 241 11.59 12.02 8.46
N ARG A 242 10.41 11.51 8.07
CA ARG A 242 10.01 10.11 8.24
C ARG A 242 10.36 9.26 7.01
N PHE A 243 11.11 9.79 6.03
CA PHE A 243 11.58 9.05 4.87
C PHE A 243 12.24 7.71 5.24
N ASN A 244 13.15 7.71 6.24
CA ASN A 244 13.81 6.48 6.70
C ASN A 244 12.82 5.44 7.25
N TYR A 245 11.68 5.86 7.79
CA TYR A 245 10.63 4.94 8.25
C TYR A 245 9.89 4.31 7.06
N LEU A 246 9.57 5.09 6.03
CA LEU A 246 8.93 4.59 4.79
C LEU A 246 9.87 3.67 4.00
N ARG A 247 11.18 3.98 3.99
CA ARG A 247 12.22 3.17 3.36
C ARG A 247 12.33 1.76 3.97
N GLN A 248 11.88 1.54 5.20
CA GLN A 248 11.98 0.21 5.84
C GLN A 248 11.21 -0.88 5.07
N PHE A 249 10.16 -0.52 4.31
CA PHE A 249 9.35 -1.48 3.57
C PHE A 249 9.21 -1.15 2.08
N SER A 250 9.29 0.12 1.67
CA SER A 250 9.02 0.54 0.28
C SER A 250 9.89 -0.15 -0.79
N PRO A 251 11.20 -0.40 -0.62
CA PRO A 251 11.96 -1.10 -1.65
C PRO A 251 11.44 -2.52 -1.89
N ALA A 252 11.14 -3.25 -0.82
CA ALA A 252 10.58 -4.60 -0.93
C ALA A 252 9.16 -4.54 -1.54
N LEU A 253 8.36 -3.56 -1.17
CA LEU A 253 7.02 -3.35 -1.74
C LEU A 253 7.06 -3.24 -3.27
N PHE A 254 7.89 -2.33 -3.80
CA PHE A 254 7.97 -2.05 -5.24
C PHE A 254 8.64 -3.18 -6.05
N ASN A 255 9.43 -4.03 -5.40
CA ASN A 255 10.04 -5.19 -6.03
C ASN A 255 9.05 -6.35 -6.20
N HIS A 256 8.15 -6.56 -5.23
CA HIS A 256 7.25 -7.73 -5.21
C HIS A 256 5.84 -7.44 -5.74
N ILE A 257 5.41 -6.18 -5.73
CA ILE A 257 4.11 -5.78 -6.28
C ILE A 257 4.33 -5.22 -7.69
N HIS A 258 3.68 -5.87 -8.66
CA HIS A 258 3.66 -5.41 -10.03
C HIS A 258 2.47 -4.47 -10.23
N PHE A 259 2.76 -3.20 -10.48
CA PHE A 259 1.75 -2.18 -10.77
C PHE A 259 1.51 -2.15 -12.28
N GLN A 260 0.25 -2.19 -12.66
CA GLN A 260 -0.17 -2.08 -14.05
C GLN A 260 -1.18 -0.95 -14.17
N GLN A 261 -1.21 -0.33 -15.33
CA GLN A 261 -2.19 0.69 -15.63
C GLN A 261 -3.48 0.09 -16.16
N GLU A 262 -4.60 0.70 -15.77
CA GLU A 262 -5.87 0.48 -16.42
C GLU A 262 -6.03 1.50 -17.57
N GLY A 263 -5.88 1.06 -18.82
CA GLY A 263 -6.03 1.88 -20.03
C GLY A 263 -4.73 2.25 -20.76
N ASN A 264 -4.83 3.09 -21.80
CA ASN A 264 -3.77 3.37 -22.80
C ASN A 264 -2.99 4.69 -22.61
N ILE A 265 -3.14 5.39 -21.48
CA ILE A 265 -2.43 6.66 -21.25
C ILE A 265 -1.15 6.34 -20.50
N SER A 266 0.04 6.74 -20.94
CA SER A 266 1.26 6.54 -20.12
C SER A 266 1.15 7.27 -18.78
N SER A 267 1.38 6.58 -17.66
CA SER A 267 1.37 7.19 -16.33
C SER A 267 2.77 7.53 -15.85
N ASP A 268 3.04 8.81 -15.66
CA ASP A 268 4.23 9.34 -14.97
C ASP A 268 4.51 8.64 -13.62
N LEU A 269 3.48 8.11 -12.95
CA LEU A 269 3.62 7.36 -11.70
C LEU A 269 4.28 6.00 -11.90
N LEU A 270 3.98 5.29 -13.00
CA LEU A 270 4.56 3.98 -13.26
C LEU A 270 6.03 4.09 -13.64
N GLU A 271 6.36 5.05 -14.52
CA GLU A 271 7.75 5.36 -14.88
C GLU A 271 8.57 5.71 -13.63
N ALA A 272 7.99 6.53 -12.75
CA ALA A 272 8.56 6.81 -11.46
C ALA A 272 8.82 5.58 -10.57
N ILE A 273 7.86 4.65 -10.49
CA ILE A 273 8.01 3.41 -9.71
C ILE A 273 9.12 2.54 -10.32
N ASP A 274 9.25 2.50 -11.65
CA ASP A 274 10.31 1.77 -12.33
C ASP A 274 11.68 2.41 -12.06
N ILE A 275 11.80 3.74 -12.12
CA ILE A 275 13.00 4.47 -11.68
C ILE A 275 13.34 4.13 -10.22
N LEU A 276 12.34 4.12 -9.32
CA LEU A 276 12.55 3.74 -7.93
C LEU A 276 13.08 2.30 -7.79
N ARG A 277 12.52 1.36 -8.55
CA ARG A 277 12.95 -0.04 -8.55
C ARG A 277 14.42 -0.15 -9.00
N ASP A 278 14.79 0.57 -10.05
CA ASP A 278 16.16 0.61 -10.57
C ASP A 278 17.15 1.26 -9.60
N LEU A 279 16.75 2.34 -8.93
CA LEU A 279 17.58 2.99 -7.92
C LEU A 279 17.81 2.08 -6.71
N ASN A 280 16.78 1.35 -6.28
CA ASN A 280 16.85 0.42 -5.16
C ASN A 280 17.72 -0.80 -5.50
N SER A 281 17.54 -1.38 -6.69
CA SER A 281 18.31 -2.55 -7.15
C SER A 281 19.79 -2.22 -7.35
N ASN A 282 20.11 -1.04 -7.89
CA ASN A 282 21.48 -0.63 -8.20
C ASN A 282 22.15 0.21 -7.08
N ASN A 283 21.48 0.41 -5.94
CA ASN A 283 21.92 1.32 -4.87
C ASN A 283 22.35 2.72 -5.36
N LYS A 284 21.73 3.21 -6.43
CA LYS A 284 22.06 4.51 -7.03
C LYS A 284 21.54 5.66 -6.16
N ARG A 285 22.42 6.65 -5.93
CA ARG A 285 22.12 7.81 -5.08
C ARG A 285 21.48 8.98 -5.84
N LYS A 286 21.80 9.17 -7.11
CA LYS A 286 21.30 10.26 -7.95
C LYS A 286 20.06 9.83 -8.75
N LEU A 287 19.10 10.74 -8.86
CA LEU A 287 17.96 10.61 -9.76
C LEU A 287 18.40 10.87 -11.22
N PRO A 288 17.79 10.22 -12.22
CA PRO A 288 17.97 10.56 -13.64
C PRO A 288 17.54 12.00 -13.94
N GLU A 289 18.07 12.60 -15.01
CA GLU A 289 17.66 13.95 -15.43
C GLU A 289 16.20 13.99 -15.90
N ASP A 290 15.73 12.91 -16.54
CA ASP A 290 14.33 12.74 -17.01
C ASP A 290 13.38 12.25 -15.91
N THR A 291 13.61 12.60 -14.65
CA THR A 291 12.75 12.14 -13.56
C THR A 291 11.34 12.76 -13.67
N PRO A 292 10.26 11.95 -13.76
CA PRO A 292 8.92 12.46 -13.94
C PRO A 292 8.43 13.22 -12.71
N MET A 293 7.68 14.30 -12.95
CA MET A 293 7.14 15.20 -11.91
C MET A 293 5.64 15.47 -12.10
N GLY A 294 4.99 14.88 -13.13
CA GLY A 294 3.58 15.13 -13.42
C GLY A 294 2.65 14.68 -12.31
N PHE A 295 3.01 13.64 -11.56
CA PHE A 295 2.24 13.15 -10.42
C PHE A 295 2.39 14.01 -9.15
N VAL A 296 3.45 14.81 -9.04
CA VAL A 296 3.66 15.71 -7.90
C VAL A 296 2.72 16.91 -8.02
N PRO A 297 1.86 17.17 -7.02
CA PRO A 297 0.98 18.35 -7.03
C PRO A 297 1.76 19.63 -7.23
N VAL A 298 1.27 20.54 -8.09
CA VAL A 298 1.96 21.80 -8.47
C VAL A 298 2.45 22.60 -7.26
N LYS A 299 1.64 22.65 -6.19
CA LYS A 299 1.95 23.35 -4.93
C LYS A 299 3.17 22.80 -4.18
N LEU A 300 3.53 21.54 -4.43
CA LEU A 300 4.64 20.85 -3.76
C LEU A 300 5.89 20.78 -4.63
N ARG A 301 5.82 21.10 -5.93
CA ARG A 301 6.98 21.02 -6.84
C ARG A 301 8.14 21.92 -6.40
N THR A 302 7.84 23.08 -5.84
CA THR A 302 8.86 23.99 -5.27
C THR A 302 9.57 23.41 -4.04
N LEU A 303 8.90 22.53 -3.28
CA LEU A 303 9.48 21.83 -2.13
C LEU A 303 10.25 20.57 -2.55
N VAL A 304 9.86 19.95 -3.67
CA VAL A 304 10.51 18.73 -4.19
C VAL A 304 11.73 19.06 -5.05
N ALA A 305 11.74 20.20 -5.75
CA ALA A 305 12.86 20.63 -6.59
C ALA A 305 13.30 22.07 -6.25
N PRO A 306 13.88 22.31 -5.06
CA PRO A 306 14.44 23.62 -4.73
C PRO A 306 15.59 23.93 -5.68
N CYS A 307 15.48 25.03 -6.44
CA CYS A 307 16.48 25.51 -7.41
C CYS A 307 16.72 24.58 -8.61
N GLY A 308 15.74 23.75 -8.99
CA GLY A 308 15.80 22.91 -10.20
C GLY A 308 16.44 21.53 -10.00
N ASN A 309 17.05 21.27 -8.85
CA ASN A 309 17.54 19.93 -8.47
C ASN A 309 16.49 19.19 -7.65
N ILE A 310 16.07 18.01 -8.10
CA ILE A 310 15.06 17.19 -7.42
C ILE A 310 15.67 16.57 -6.16
N ASP A 311 15.09 16.86 -5.00
CA ASP A 311 15.39 16.17 -3.75
C ASP A 311 14.77 14.77 -3.79
N LYS A 312 15.63 13.75 -3.81
CA LYS A 312 15.25 12.34 -3.82
C LYS A 312 14.32 11.96 -2.65
N GLN A 313 14.57 12.48 -1.46
CA GLN A 313 13.73 12.12 -0.31
C GLN A 313 12.34 12.74 -0.44
N ALA A 314 12.28 13.98 -0.92
CA ALA A 314 11.02 14.68 -1.19
C ALA A 314 10.22 13.97 -2.29
N TRP A 315 10.87 13.60 -3.39
CA TRP A 315 10.25 12.90 -4.51
C TRP A 315 9.72 11.51 -4.12
N ASN A 316 10.52 10.72 -3.38
CA ASN A 316 10.16 9.36 -2.97
C ASN A 316 8.98 9.26 -1.98
N VAL A 317 8.64 10.34 -1.28
CA VAL A 317 7.58 10.34 -0.24
C VAL A 317 6.17 10.32 -0.85
N HIS A 318 6.05 10.51 -2.16
CA HIS A 318 4.79 10.57 -2.88
C HIS A 318 4.22 9.19 -3.30
N TYR A 319 4.94 8.10 -3.06
CA TYR A 319 4.55 6.74 -3.45
C TYR A 319 4.00 5.90 -2.29
#